data_AF-M2RMC2-F1
#
_entry.id   AF-M2RMC2-F1
#
_cell.length_a   1.000
_cell.length_b   1.000
_cell.length_c   1.000
_cell.angle_alpha   90.00
_cell.angle_beta   90.00
_cell.angle_gamma   90.00
#
_symmetry.space_group_name_H-M   'P 1'
#
loop_
_entity.id
_entity.type
_entity.pdbx_description
1 polymer ?
#
loop_
_entity_poly.entity_id
_entity_poly.type
_entity_poly.pdbx_seq_one_letter_code
_entity_poly.pdbx_strand_id
1 'polypeptide(L)'
;KHILNAQVAIRAPCCRQWFDCAECHAEAETHRLKKTTEMAFMCKKCKKAFRKDMSNYEDSDEYCPHCDNHYVIEAKTPQAVLGVEGEDPRKDARYV
;
A
#
# COMPACT_ATOMS: atom_id res chain seq x y z
N LYS A 1 4.01 3.75 -6.81
CA LYS A 1 3.40 3.40 -5.50
C LYS A 1 2.21 2.49 -5.78
N HIS A 2 2.27 1.22 -5.36
CA HIS A 2 1.25 0.22 -5.69
C HIS A 2 -0.04 0.38 -4.88
N ILE A 3 0.06 0.61 -3.57
CA ILE A 3 -1.10 0.82 -2.69
C ILE A 3 -1.15 2.29 -2.24
N LEU A 4 -2.18 3.02 -2.66
CA LEU A 4 -2.31 4.46 -2.42
C LEU A 4 -2.76 4.79 -1.00
N ASN A 5 -3.56 3.91 -0.39
CA ASN A 5 -4.16 4.08 0.93
C ASN A 5 -3.46 3.26 2.03
N ALA A 6 -2.23 2.79 1.81
CA ALA A 6 -1.49 1.99 2.78
C ALA A 6 -1.34 2.72 4.11
N GLN A 7 -1.94 2.18 5.18
CA GLN A 7 -1.98 2.78 6.53
C GLN A 7 -0.76 2.42 7.40
N VAL A 8 -0.04 1.37 7.03
CA VAL A 8 1.16 0.90 7.72
C VAL A 8 2.30 0.73 6.72
N ALA A 9 3.53 0.84 7.21
CA ALA A 9 4.71 0.36 6.51
C ALA A 9 5.18 -0.94 7.16
N ILE A 10 5.62 -1.89 6.35
CA ILE A 10 6.10 -3.22 6.76
C ILE A 10 7.62 -3.21 6.73
N ARG A 11 8.25 -3.64 7.82
CA ARG A 11 9.71 -3.81 7.86
C ARG A 11 10.08 -5.16 7.23
N ALA A 12 10.83 -5.11 6.14
CA ALA A 12 11.36 -6.31 5.50
C ALA A 12 12.42 -6.98 6.40
N PRO A 13 12.26 -8.25 6.79
CA PRO A 13 13.22 -8.93 7.67
C PRO A 13 14.57 -9.22 6.98
N CYS A 14 14.62 -9.18 5.65
CA CYS A 14 15.82 -9.40 4.86
C CYS A 14 16.76 -8.18 4.84
N CYS A 15 16.27 -7.00 4.46
CA CYS A 15 17.09 -5.78 4.33
C CYS A 15 16.86 -4.76 5.46
N ARG A 16 15.94 -5.04 6.39
CA ARG A 16 15.58 -4.16 7.54
C ARG A 16 15.03 -2.79 7.15
N GLN A 17 14.65 -2.62 5.87
CA GLN A 17 14.03 -1.42 5.33
C GLN A 17 12.50 -1.48 5.42
N TRP A 18 11.84 -0.35 5.21
CA TRP A 18 10.39 -0.19 5.33
C TRP A 18 9.74 -0.02 3.96
N PHE A 19 8.68 -0.78 3.71
CA PHE A 19 7.95 -0.74 2.45
C PHE A 19 6.45 -0.75 2.69
N ASP A 20 5.69 -0.16 1.77
CA ASP A 20 4.22 -0.12 1.85
C ASP A 20 3.57 -1.43 1.38
N CYS A 21 4.28 -2.25 0.59
CA CYS A 21 3.81 -3.55 0.10
C CYS A 21 5.00 -4.41 -0.38
N ALA A 22 4.74 -5.68 -0.67
CA ALA A 22 5.74 -6.62 -1.16
C ALA A 22 6.28 -6.24 -2.56
N GLU A 23 5.46 -5.65 -3.43
CA GLU A 23 5.89 -5.20 -4.76
C GLU A 23 6.87 -4.02 -4.66
N CYS A 24 6.63 -3.07 -3.74
CA CYS A 24 7.60 -1.99 -3.50
C CYS A 24 8.96 -2.53 -3.03
N HIS A 25 8.99 -3.65 -2.29
CA HIS A 25 10.24 -4.32 -1.93
C HIS A 25 10.90 -4.96 -3.16
N ALA A 26 10.13 -5.68 -3.98
CA ALA A 26 10.63 -6.36 -5.16
C ALA A 26 11.19 -5.40 -6.23
N GLU A 27 10.66 -4.18 -6.34
CA GLU A 27 11.21 -3.14 -7.22
C GLU A 27 12.49 -2.50 -6.68
N ALA A 28 12.58 -2.31 -5.36
CA ALA A 28 13.70 -1.62 -4.73
C ALA A 28 14.90 -2.54 -4.49
N GLU A 29 14.68 -3.84 -4.34
CA GLU A 29 15.67 -4.81 -3.88
C GLU A 29 15.87 -5.93 -4.90
N THR A 30 17.11 -6.41 -5.02
CA THR A 30 17.48 -7.49 -5.97
C THR A 30 17.20 -8.89 -5.45
N HIS A 31 16.55 -9.02 -4.30
CA HIS A 31 16.30 -10.28 -3.62
C HIS A 31 14.83 -10.45 -3.22
N ARG A 32 14.40 -11.69 -2.99
CA ARG A 32 13.02 -11.98 -2.58
C ARG A 32 12.79 -11.69 -1.10
N LEU A 33 11.61 -11.18 -0.77
CA LEU A 33 11.18 -10.95 0.62
C LEU A 33 11.23 -12.26 1.42
N LYS A 34 11.94 -12.25 2.54
CA LYS A 34 12.04 -13.41 3.43
C LYS A 34 10.73 -13.55 4.23
N LYS A 35 10.19 -14.77 4.27
CA LYS A 35 9.00 -15.10 5.07
C LYS A 35 9.37 -15.20 6.55
N THR A 36 8.60 -14.56 7.42
CA THR A 36 8.72 -14.63 8.88
C THR A 36 7.33 -14.70 9.50
N THR A 37 7.22 -15.36 10.66
CA THR A 37 5.97 -15.40 11.44
C THR A 37 5.76 -14.11 12.21
N GLU A 38 6.82 -13.54 12.78
CA GLU A 38 6.78 -12.21 13.39
C GLU A 38 6.98 -11.13 12.32
N MET A 39 6.00 -10.24 12.16
CA MET A 39 6.06 -9.09 11.26
C MET A 39 6.08 -7.79 12.06
N ALA A 40 6.93 -6.85 11.66
CA ALA A 40 7.02 -5.52 12.26
C ALA A 40 6.37 -4.48 11.35
N PHE A 41 5.44 -3.73 11.91
CA PHE A 41 4.67 -2.69 11.24
C PHE A 41 4.95 -1.33 11.85
N MET A 42 4.81 -0.28 11.06
CA MET A 42 4.85 1.10 11.51
C MET A 42 3.56 1.78 11.08
N CYS A 43 2.75 2.18 12.06
CA CYS A 43 1.50 2.88 11.79
C CYS A 43 1.78 4.28 11.26
N LYS A 44 1.21 4.67 10.13
CA LYS A 44 1.41 6.02 9.56
C LYS A 44 0.60 7.10 10.31
N LYS A 45 -0.50 6.72 10.97
CA LYS A 45 -1.32 7.63 11.78
C LYS A 45 -0.59 8.09 13.05
N CYS A 46 -0.09 7.15 13.86
CA CYS A 46 0.58 7.46 15.14
C CYS A 46 2.11 7.38 15.09
N LYS A 47 2.69 6.97 13.96
CA LYS A 47 4.15 6.81 13.74
C LYS A 47 4.84 5.86 14.71
N LYS A 48 4.09 5.05 15.47
CA LYS A 48 4.63 4.03 16.37
C LYS A 48 4.81 2.71 15.65
N ALA A 49 5.95 2.08 15.90
CA ALA A 49 6.21 0.72 15.47
C ALA A 49 5.53 -0.28 16.42
N PHE A 50 5.05 -1.39 15.86
CA PHE A 50 4.48 -2.51 16.61
C PHE A 50 4.81 -3.81 15.88
N ARG A 51 4.67 -4.94 16.57
CA ARG A 51 4.90 -6.26 15.99
C ARG A 51 3.65 -7.10 16.17
N LYS A 52 3.39 -7.96 15.19
CA LYS A 52 2.32 -8.95 15.23
C LYS A 52 2.86 -10.30 14.79
N ASP A 53 2.39 -11.33 15.47
CA ASP A 53 2.66 -12.71 15.09
C ASP A 53 1.57 -13.16 14.12
N MET A 54 1.98 -13.60 12.93
CA MET A 54 1.07 -14.04 11.87
C MET A 54 0.59 -15.47 12.05
N SER A 55 1.07 -16.19 13.07
CA SER A 55 0.63 -17.56 13.36
C SER A 55 -0.70 -17.59 14.11
N ASN A 56 -1.03 -16.52 14.85
CA ASN A 56 -2.33 -16.34 15.51
C ASN A 56 -2.91 -14.98 15.14
N TYR A 57 -3.59 -14.91 14.00
CA TYR A 57 -4.15 -13.67 13.47
C TYR A 57 -5.66 -13.61 13.74
N GLU A 58 -6.09 -12.65 14.56
CA GLU A 58 -7.49 -12.41 14.93
C GLU A 58 -7.96 -11.02 14.45
N ASP A 59 -9.27 -10.77 14.48
CA ASP A 59 -9.88 -9.50 14.04
C ASP A 59 -9.29 -8.27 14.79
N SER A 60 -8.98 -8.44 16.08
CA SER A 60 -8.30 -7.41 16.88
C SER A 60 -6.88 -7.08 16.41
N ASP A 61 -6.25 -7.96 15.63
CA ASP A 61 -4.93 -7.71 15.03
C ASP A 61 -5.01 -6.78 13.81
N GLU A 62 -6.19 -6.51 13.26
CA GLU A 62 -6.39 -5.57 12.14
C GLU A 62 -6.22 -4.09 12.54
N TYR A 63 -6.07 -3.83 13.83
CA TYR A 63 -5.98 -2.50 14.42
C TYR A 63 -4.58 -2.22 15.00
N CYS A 64 -4.16 -0.97 14.89
CA CYS A 64 -2.94 -0.53 15.54
C CYS A 64 -3.12 -0.50 17.07
N PRO A 65 -2.30 -1.22 17.85
CA PRO A 65 -2.46 -1.31 19.31
C PRO A 65 -2.22 0.01 20.05
N HIS A 66 -1.73 1.04 19.34
CA HIS A 66 -1.40 2.34 19.93
C HIS A 66 -2.46 3.42 19.72
N CYS A 67 -3.25 3.34 18.64
CA CYS A 67 -4.15 4.42 18.24
C CYS A 67 -5.44 3.94 17.58
N ASP A 68 -5.69 2.63 17.64
CA ASP A 68 -6.89 1.97 17.12
C ASP A 68 -7.11 2.20 15.61
N ASN A 69 -6.03 2.47 14.88
CA ASN A 69 -6.13 2.66 13.43
C ASN A 69 -6.32 1.31 12.75
N HIS A 70 -7.48 1.10 12.15
CA HIS A 70 -7.74 -0.04 11.29
C HIS A 70 -6.83 0.02 10.06
N TYR A 71 -5.88 -0.90 9.94
CA TYR A 71 -4.87 -0.88 8.89
C TYR A 71 -5.03 -1.97 7.85
N VAL A 72 -5.87 -2.97 8.12
CA VAL A 72 -6.32 -3.94 7.12
C VAL A 72 -7.57 -3.39 6.45
N ILE A 73 -7.36 -2.76 5.30
CA ILE A 73 -8.42 -2.15 4.51
C ILE A 73 -8.25 -2.56 3.05
N GLU A 74 -9.33 -2.43 2.28
CA GLU A 74 -9.29 -2.70 0.84
C GLU A 74 -8.22 -1.83 0.16
N ALA A 75 -7.31 -2.48 -0.56
CA ALA A 75 -6.18 -1.84 -1.18
C ALA A 75 -6.61 -1.03 -2.42
N LYS A 76 -6.42 0.28 -2.40
CA LYS A 76 -6.64 1.15 -3.56
C LYS A 76 -5.39 1.15 -4.43
N THR A 77 -5.48 0.49 -5.57
CA THR A 77 -4.45 0.53 -6.62
C THR A 77 -4.71 1.68 -7.59
N PRO A 78 -3.67 2.25 -8.23
CA PRO A 78 -3.86 3.25 -9.27
C PRO A 78 -4.55 2.59 -10.48
N GLN A 79 -5.84 2.83 -10.66
CA GLN A 79 -6.54 2.44 -11.88
C GLN A 79 -6.00 3.32 -13.02
N ALA A 80 -5.39 2.70 -14.03
CA ALA A 80 -5.07 3.39 -15.28
C ALA A 80 -6.39 3.78 -15.96
N VAL A 81 -6.89 4.97 -15.67
CA VAL A 81 -7.91 5.60 -16.51
C VAL A 81 -7.25 5.89 -17.85
N LEU A 82 -7.48 5.00 -18.81
CA LEU A 82 -7.26 5.27 -20.22
C LEU A 82 -8.13 6.49 -20.54
N GLY A 83 -7.52 7.67 -20.56
CA GLY A 83 -8.20 8.90 -20.95
C GLY A 83 -8.61 8.73 -22.40
N VAL A 84 -9.90 8.46 -22.65
CA VAL A 84 -10.47 8.71 -23.96
C VAL A 84 -10.30 10.21 -24.20
N GLU A 85 -9.40 10.56 -25.12
CA GLU A 85 -9.30 11.90 -25.69
C GLU A 85 -10.69 12.25 -26.23
N GLY A 86 -11.40 13.11 -25.49
CA GLY A 86 -12.63 13.71 -25.97
C GLY A 86 -12.29 14.56 -27.17
N GLU A 87 -12.52 14.02 -28.36
CA GLU A 87 -12.38 14.70 -29.63
C GLU A 87 -13.21 15.99 -29.59
N ASP A 88 -12.55 17.15 -29.48
CA ASP A 88 -13.18 18.47 -29.43
C ASP A 88 -14.09 18.68 -30.66
N PRO A 89 -15.43 18.78 -30.52
CA PRO A 89 -16.35 18.97 -31.64
C PRO A 89 -16.34 20.40 -32.21
N ARG A 90 -15.39 21.26 -31.82
CA ARG A 90 -15.30 22.65 -32.32
C ARG A 90 -14.74 22.74 -33.75
N LYS A 91 -14.34 21.60 -34.35
CA LYS A 91 -13.98 21.48 -35.77
C LYS A 91 -15.19 21.10 -36.64
N ASP A 92 -16.22 21.92 -36.69
CA ASP A 92 -16.94 22.21 -37.96
C ASP A 92 -17.97 23.32 -37.72
N ALA A 93 -17.54 24.56 -37.99
CA ALA A 93 -18.45 25.62 -38.38
C ALA A 93 -17.88 26.25 -39.66
N ARG A 94 -17.82 25.45 -40.73
CA ARG A 94 -17.84 26.01 -42.08
C ARG A 94 -19.27 26.50 -42.37
N TYR A 95 -19.35 27.61 -43.11
CA TYR A 95 -20.42 27.97 -44.05
C TYR A 95 -21.60 28.82 -43.52
N VAL A 96 -21.50 30.16 -43.66
CA VAL A 96 -22.31 31.02 -44.57
C VAL A 96 -21.49 32.24 -44.96
#